data_AF-A0A7V9DY04-F1
#
_entry.id   AF-A0A7V9DY04-F1
#
_cell.length_a   1.000
_cell.length_b   1.000
_cell.length_c   1.000
_cell.angle_alpha   90.00
_cell.angle_beta   90.00
_cell.angle_gamma   90.00
#
_symmetry.space_group_name_H-M   'P 1'
#
loop_
_entity.id
_entity.type
_entity.pdbx_description
1 polymer ?
#
loop_
_entity_poly.entity_id
_entity_poly.type
_entity_poly.pdbx_seq_one_letter_code
_entity_poly.pdbx_strand_id
1 'polypeptide(L)'
;MNVTSKWTSAAVVAALLLPACAPLIIGGIAAGTAAVATDRRSTGAQLDDKTIEVRVANELSNSLRGNDVHINVNSFERRVLLSGEVASDALRAEAGAIASRSKNVRIVNNELVVAAPSTFGERTDDNTLGARVRAAFVNTREIAFNSVDIITERRVIYLMGAVTQKEADVAAHVASRVTGVQQVVKLFDVASADEVNRRRVGAAPPPAPQAPNPAPAPITTTPVTTTQGTSTPAAPR
;
A
#
# COMPACT_ATOMS: atom_id res chain seq x y z
N MET A 1 69.10 18.11 -20.29
CA MET A 1 68.46 19.44 -20.13
C MET A 1 67.03 19.34 -20.64
N ASN A 2 66.10 19.79 -19.81
CA ASN A 2 64.72 20.22 -20.09
C ASN A 2 63.61 19.16 -20.25
N VAL A 3 63.07 18.84 -19.08
CA VAL A 3 61.69 18.46 -18.78
C VAL A 3 60.71 19.51 -19.31
N THR A 4 59.61 19.13 -19.98
CA THR A 4 58.35 19.88 -19.92
C THR A 4 57.14 18.95 -20.03
N SER A 5 56.30 19.01 -19.00
CA SER A 5 55.02 18.32 -18.87
C SER A 5 53.95 18.94 -19.76
N LYS A 6 53.04 18.12 -20.29
CA LYS A 6 51.73 18.59 -20.78
C LYS A 6 50.63 17.80 -20.09
N TRP A 7 50.35 18.21 -18.86
CA TRP A 7 49.03 18.10 -18.25
C TRP A 7 48.30 19.42 -18.51
N THR A 8 46.96 19.39 -18.50
CA THR A 8 46.00 20.48 -18.78
C THR A 8 45.83 20.74 -20.29
N SER A 9 44.67 20.63 -20.93
CA SER A 9 43.30 20.85 -20.46
C SER A 9 42.31 20.05 -21.32
N ALA A 10 41.68 19.02 -20.74
CA ALA A 10 40.52 18.33 -21.33
C ALA A 10 39.32 18.43 -20.37
N ALA A 11 39.09 19.62 -19.83
CA ALA A 11 38.07 19.89 -18.83
C ALA A 11 37.13 21.03 -19.29
N VAL A 12 36.43 20.86 -20.42
CA VAL A 12 35.30 21.74 -20.79
C VAL A 12 34.13 21.00 -21.49
N VAL A 13 34.08 19.66 -21.52
CA VAL A 13 32.97 18.94 -22.21
C VAL A 13 32.22 17.95 -21.29
N ALA A 14 32.33 18.09 -19.97
CA ALA A 14 31.67 17.19 -19.01
C ALA A 14 30.67 17.88 -18.07
N ALA A 15 30.11 19.03 -18.47
CA ALA A 15 29.22 19.84 -17.62
C ALA A 15 27.74 19.88 -18.07
N LEU A 16 27.31 19.01 -19.00
CA LEU A 16 25.93 19.00 -19.51
C LEU A 16 25.11 17.76 -19.13
N LEU A 17 25.57 16.97 -18.16
CA LEU A 17 24.87 15.79 -17.70
C LEU A 17 24.56 15.88 -16.20
N LEU A 18 23.34 16.39 -15.93
CA LEU A 18 22.52 16.35 -14.70
C LEU A 18 22.81 17.43 -13.61
N PRO A 19 21.79 18.15 -13.11
CA PRO A 19 20.49 17.62 -12.68
C PRO A 19 19.28 18.29 -13.34
N ALA A 20 18.59 17.54 -14.21
CA ALA A 20 17.17 17.80 -14.47
C ALA A 20 16.37 17.29 -13.26
N CYS A 21 16.27 18.11 -12.22
CA CYS A 21 15.36 17.90 -11.09
C CYS A 21 14.48 19.16 -10.88
N ALA A 22 14.07 19.77 -11.99
CA ALA A 22 12.98 20.74 -12.00
C ALA A 22 11.82 20.11 -12.78
N PRO A 23 10.61 19.97 -12.21
CA PRO A 23 9.45 19.58 -12.98
C PRO A 23 9.17 20.71 -13.98
N LEU A 24 9.31 20.40 -15.26
CA LEU A 24 8.79 21.19 -16.37
C LEU A 24 7.26 21.27 -16.21
N ILE A 25 6.79 22.30 -15.50
CA ILE A 25 5.39 22.73 -15.53
C ILE A 25 5.22 23.58 -16.79
N ILE A 26 5.16 22.91 -17.94
CA ILE A 26 4.70 23.50 -19.20
C ILE A 26 3.60 22.57 -19.71
N GLY A 27 2.33 22.96 -19.47
CA GLY A 27 1.15 22.17 -19.83
C GLY A 27 0.24 21.78 -18.65
N GLY A 28 0.05 22.69 -17.69
CA GLY A 28 -0.97 22.51 -16.65
C GLY A 28 -2.38 22.43 -17.25
N ILE A 29 -3.20 21.55 -16.69
CA ILE A 29 -4.65 21.32 -16.93
C ILE A 29 -5.00 20.05 -17.74
N ALA A 30 -4.23 19.60 -18.75
CA ALA A 30 -4.66 18.45 -19.57
C ALA A 30 -4.12 17.07 -19.14
N ALA A 31 -2.94 17.00 -18.51
CA ALA A 31 -2.28 15.70 -18.20
C ALA A 31 -2.51 15.20 -16.75
N GLY A 32 -3.08 16.02 -15.87
CA GLY A 32 -3.26 15.66 -14.45
C GLY A 32 -4.46 14.76 -14.16
N THR A 33 -5.40 14.63 -15.08
CA THR A 33 -6.65 13.87 -14.87
C THR A 33 -6.55 12.42 -15.35
N ALA A 34 -5.58 12.08 -16.19
CA ALA A 34 -5.46 10.74 -16.77
C ALA A 34 -4.70 9.72 -15.89
N ALA A 35 -3.90 10.18 -14.93
CA ALA A 35 -3.05 9.29 -14.11
C ALA A 35 -3.71 8.79 -12.81
N VAL A 36 -4.88 9.31 -12.43
CA VAL A 36 -5.53 8.99 -11.13
C VAL A 36 -6.53 7.82 -11.23
N ALA A 37 -6.73 7.24 -12.41
CA ALA A 37 -7.91 6.41 -12.68
C ALA A 37 -7.71 4.88 -12.65
N THR A 38 -6.60 4.32 -12.14
CA THR A 38 -6.34 2.87 -12.30
C THR A 38 -6.25 2.02 -11.04
N ASP A 39 -6.34 2.58 -9.83
CA ASP A 39 -6.42 1.76 -8.61
C ASP A 39 -7.74 1.96 -7.86
N ARG A 40 -8.52 0.87 -7.75
CA ARG A 40 -9.87 0.83 -7.19
C ARG A 40 -9.96 -0.04 -5.93
N ARG A 41 -8.90 -0.18 -5.13
CA ARG A 41 -9.08 -0.55 -3.71
C ARG A 41 -9.41 0.73 -2.94
N SER A 42 -10.44 0.71 -2.07
CA SER A 42 -10.87 1.93 -1.39
C SER A 42 -9.68 2.55 -0.67
N THR A 43 -9.43 3.84 -0.88
CA THR A 43 -8.26 4.53 -0.29
C THR A 43 -8.21 4.35 1.23
N GLY A 44 -9.38 4.15 1.88
CA GLY A 44 -9.48 3.82 3.30
C GLY A 44 -8.97 2.42 3.67
N ALA A 45 -9.28 1.38 2.90
CA ALA A 45 -8.77 0.03 3.19
C ALA A 45 -7.25 -0.05 2.97
N GLN A 46 -6.74 0.59 1.92
CA GLN A 46 -5.29 0.66 1.68
C GLN A 46 -4.57 1.43 2.80
N LEU A 47 -5.17 2.53 3.26
CA LEU A 47 -4.62 3.33 4.36
C LEU A 47 -4.63 2.55 5.68
N ASP A 48 -5.71 1.80 5.97
CA ASP A 48 -5.80 0.93 7.13
C ASP A 48 -4.69 -0.14 7.11
N ASP A 49 -4.51 -0.82 5.98
CA ASP A 49 -3.46 -1.83 5.80
C ASP A 49 -2.06 -1.22 5.96
N LYS A 50 -1.79 -0.06 5.35
CA LYS A 50 -0.51 0.64 5.52
C LYS A 50 -0.27 1.06 6.97
N THR A 51 -1.31 1.49 7.67
CA THR A 51 -1.22 1.84 9.08
C THR A 51 -0.90 0.63 9.94
N ILE A 52 -1.47 -0.54 9.62
CA ILE A 52 -1.15 -1.81 10.28
C ILE A 52 0.32 -2.18 10.01
N GLU A 53 0.78 -2.14 8.76
CA GLU A 53 2.16 -2.46 8.40
C GLU A 53 3.15 -1.61 9.18
N VAL A 54 2.98 -0.28 9.17
CA VAL A 54 3.88 0.65 9.87
C VAL A 54 3.85 0.41 11.38
N ARG A 55 2.67 0.16 11.96
CA ARG A 55 2.55 -0.11 13.39
C ARG A 55 3.28 -1.39 13.77
N VAL A 56 2.97 -2.50 13.09
CA VAL A 56 3.57 -3.81 13.37
C VAL A 56 5.09 -3.75 13.15
N ALA A 57 5.56 -3.11 12.08
CA ALA A 57 6.99 -2.93 11.83
C ALA A 57 7.68 -2.15 12.97
N ASN A 58 7.05 -1.08 13.47
CA ASN A 58 7.59 -0.31 14.60
C ASN A 58 7.59 -1.12 15.91
N GLU A 59 6.52 -1.86 16.21
CA GLU A 59 6.42 -2.72 17.40
C GLU A 59 7.48 -3.83 17.39
N LEU A 60 7.69 -4.45 16.22
CA LEU A 60 8.75 -5.45 16.01
C LEU A 60 10.14 -4.82 16.15
N SER A 61 10.39 -3.69 15.50
CA SER A 61 11.68 -3.01 15.56
C SER A 61 12.04 -2.57 16.99
N ASN A 62 11.05 -2.19 17.80
CA ASN A 62 11.27 -1.79 19.17
C ASN A 62 11.51 -2.98 20.10
N SER A 63 10.72 -4.04 19.94
CA SER A 63 10.78 -5.23 20.82
C SER A 63 11.99 -6.11 20.52
N LEU A 64 12.31 -6.28 19.24
CA LEU A 64 13.41 -7.14 18.78
C LEU A 64 14.72 -6.35 18.58
N ARG A 65 14.79 -5.11 19.08
CA ARG A 65 15.94 -4.23 18.90
C ARG A 65 17.23 -4.87 19.44
N GLY A 66 18.27 -4.88 18.61
CA GLY A 66 19.58 -5.46 18.97
C GLY A 66 19.70 -6.95 18.67
N ASN A 67 18.65 -7.60 18.17
CA ASN A 67 18.75 -8.93 17.58
C ASN A 67 19.10 -8.83 16.09
N ASP A 68 19.76 -9.86 15.57
CA ASP A 68 20.02 -10.00 14.14
C ASP A 68 18.78 -10.59 13.45
N VAL A 69 17.92 -9.70 12.96
CA VAL A 69 16.64 -10.05 12.32
C VAL A 69 16.42 -9.21 11.06
N HIS A 70 15.79 -9.82 10.06
CA HIS A 70 15.30 -9.14 8.87
C HIS A 70 13.84 -9.54 8.67
N ILE A 71 12.92 -8.64 9.01
CA ILE A 71 11.48 -8.92 8.96
C ILE A 71 10.80 -7.92 8.03
N ASN A 72 10.16 -8.45 6.99
CA ASN A 72 9.27 -7.72 6.11
C ASN A 72 7.81 -7.94 6.56
N VAL A 73 7.06 -6.84 6.64
CA VAL A 73 5.67 -6.81 7.08
C VAL A 73 4.80 -6.32 5.93
N ASN A 74 3.84 -7.15 5.52
CA ASN A 74 2.84 -6.81 4.51
C ASN A 74 1.44 -7.02 5.10
N SER A 75 0.49 -6.14 4.78
CA SER A 75 -0.90 -6.27 5.23
C SER A 75 -1.85 -6.21 4.03
N PHE A 76 -2.82 -7.12 4.01
CA PHE A 76 -3.93 -7.07 3.08
C PHE A 76 -5.24 -7.40 3.77
N GLU A 77 -6.22 -6.49 3.74
CA GLU A 77 -7.49 -6.64 4.46
C GLU A 77 -7.30 -7.07 5.93
N ARG A 78 -6.37 -6.39 6.63
CA ARG A 78 -6.00 -6.66 8.03
C ARG A 78 -5.39 -8.04 8.29
N ARG A 79 -4.99 -8.77 7.25
CA ARG A 79 -4.21 -10.00 7.34
C ARG A 79 -2.74 -9.64 7.15
N VAL A 80 -1.94 -9.91 8.18
CA VAL A 80 -0.51 -9.59 8.19
C VAL A 80 0.30 -10.81 7.77
N LEU A 81 1.19 -10.63 6.82
CA LEU A 81 2.28 -11.55 6.51
C LEU A 81 3.56 -11.03 7.16
N LEU A 82 4.20 -11.89 7.96
CA LEU A 82 5.59 -11.71 8.38
C LEU A 82 6.46 -12.64 7.54
N SER A 83 7.44 -12.08 6.84
CA SER A 83 8.40 -12.81 6.02
C SER A 83 9.82 -12.33 6.27
N GLY A 84 10.81 -13.15 5.94
CA GLY A 84 12.24 -12.87 6.15
C GLY A 84 12.89 -13.85 7.12
N GLU A 85 13.89 -13.38 7.87
CA GLU A 85 14.75 -14.22 8.70
C GLU A 85 14.88 -13.73 10.14
N VAL A 86 15.00 -14.70 11.05
CA VAL A 86 15.30 -14.46 12.47
C VAL A 86 16.35 -15.46 12.96
N ALA A 87 17.12 -15.06 13.98
CA ALA A 87 18.20 -15.90 14.52
C ALA A 87 17.72 -17.13 15.32
N SER A 88 16.45 -17.20 15.74
CA SER A 88 15.93 -18.33 16.52
C SER A 88 14.42 -18.50 16.43
N ASP A 89 13.91 -19.70 16.74
CA ASP A 89 12.47 -19.97 16.84
C ASP A 89 11.79 -19.17 17.96
N ALA A 90 12.53 -18.81 19.01
CA ALA A 90 12.02 -17.94 20.07
C ALA A 90 11.67 -16.55 19.52
N LEU A 91 12.57 -15.95 18.73
CA LEU A 91 12.33 -14.67 18.06
C LEU A 91 11.21 -14.79 17.01
N ARG A 92 11.13 -15.91 16.29
CA ARG A 92 10.03 -16.19 15.36
C ARG A 92 8.67 -16.18 16.06
N ALA A 93 8.56 -16.89 17.18
CA ALA A 93 7.34 -16.96 17.97
C ALA A 93 6.98 -15.60 18.58
N GLU A 94 7.97 -14.88 19.11
CA GLU A 94 7.80 -13.54 19.65
C GLU A 94 7.30 -12.55 18.60
N ALA A 95 7.89 -12.53 17.40
CA ALA A 95 7.47 -11.69 16.29
C ALA A 95 6.00 -11.94 15.90
N GLY A 96 5.61 -13.21 15.77
CA GLY A 96 4.23 -13.59 15.50
C GLY A 96 3.27 -13.13 16.60
N ALA A 97 3.69 -13.25 17.86
CA ALA A 97 2.90 -12.83 19.01
C ALA A 97 2.73 -11.30 19.07
N ILE A 98 3.78 -10.53 18.77
CA ILE A 98 3.72 -9.06 18.65
C ILE A 98 2.71 -8.65 17.59
N ALA A 99 2.86 -9.18 16.37
CA ALA A 99 1.95 -8.86 15.27
C ALA A 99 0.48 -9.22 15.61
N SER A 100 0.25 -10.35 16.27
CA SER A 100 -1.11 -10.81 16.62
C SER A 100 -1.83 -9.91 17.62
N ARG A 101 -1.08 -9.23 18.50
CA ARG A 101 -1.62 -8.31 19.50
C ARG A 101 -1.75 -6.88 18.98
N SER A 102 -1.20 -6.61 17.80
CA SER A 102 -1.23 -5.28 17.21
C SER A 102 -2.66 -4.89 16.83
N LYS A 103 -2.98 -3.61 17.02
CA LYS A 103 -4.33 -3.09 16.82
C LYS A 103 -4.78 -3.29 15.37
N ASN A 104 -6.02 -3.74 15.21
CA ASN A 104 -6.70 -3.99 13.93
C ASN A 104 -6.10 -5.13 13.10
N VAL A 105 -5.22 -5.96 13.65
CA VAL A 105 -4.79 -7.20 12.98
C VAL A 105 -5.86 -8.28 13.17
N ARG A 106 -6.24 -8.95 12.08
CA ARG A 106 -7.26 -10.02 12.07
C ARG A 106 -6.63 -11.41 12.04
N ILE A 107 -5.64 -11.60 11.17
CA ILE A 107 -4.93 -12.87 10.97
C ILE A 107 -3.45 -12.54 10.82
N VAL A 108 -2.59 -13.40 11.38
CA VAL A 108 -1.13 -13.34 11.17
C VAL A 108 -0.68 -14.63 10.49
N ASN A 109 -0.03 -14.49 9.34
CA ASN A 109 0.70 -15.54 8.67
C ASN A 109 2.19 -15.33 8.95
N ASN A 110 2.76 -16.19 9.80
CA ASN A 110 4.15 -16.10 10.24
C ASN A 110 5.05 -17.05 9.44
N GLU A 111 5.58 -16.53 8.35
CA GLU A 111 6.45 -17.22 7.39
C GLU A 111 7.93 -16.85 7.59
N LEU A 112 8.28 -16.34 8.78
CA LEU A 112 9.67 -16.12 9.16
C LEU A 112 10.43 -17.44 9.21
N VAL A 113 11.66 -17.44 8.72
CA VAL A 113 12.54 -18.60 8.73
C VAL A 113 13.68 -18.39 9.71
N VAL A 114 14.04 -19.43 10.44
CA VAL A 114 15.23 -19.40 11.29
C VAL A 114 16.48 -19.56 10.42
N ALA A 115 17.14 -18.44 10.13
CA ALA A 115 18.31 -18.37 9.27
C ALA A 115 19.08 -17.05 9.50
N ALA A 116 20.30 -16.97 8.98
CA ALA A 116 21.01 -15.70 8.88
C ALA A 116 20.26 -14.74 7.93
N PRO A 117 20.30 -13.41 8.17
CA PRO A 117 19.67 -12.45 7.28
C PRO A 117 20.20 -12.53 5.84
N SER A 118 19.30 -12.34 4.88
CA SER A 118 19.66 -12.31 3.47
C SER A 118 20.70 -11.23 3.15
N THR A 119 21.66 -11.57 2.30
CA THR A 119 22.66 -10.64 1.77
C THR A 119 22.04 -9.65 0.78
N PHE A 120 22.72 -8.53 0.50
CA PHE A 120 22.25 -7.56 -0.50
C PHE A 120 22.08 -8.17 -1.90
N GLY A 121 22.94 -9.14 -2.27
CA GLY A 121 22.84 -9.86 -3.53
C GLY A 121 21.58 -10.72 -3.62
N GLU A 122 21.28 -11.50 -2.58
CA GLU A 122 20.07 -12.33 -2.51
C GLU A 122 18.79 -11.47 -2.58
N ARG A 123 18.77 -10.32 -1.91
CA ARG A 123 17.64 -9.37 -2.00
C ARG A 123 17.49 -8.78 -3.40
N THR A 124 18.60 -8.53 -4.08
CA THR A 124 18.58 -8.06 -5.48
C THR A 124 18.01 -9.13 -6.39
N ASP A 125 18.44 -10.39 -6.22
CA ASP A 125 17.90 -11.53 -6.95
C ASP A 125 16.39 -11.67 -6.74
N ASP A 126 15.92 -11.58 -5.50
CA ASP A 126 14.49 -11.66 -5.16
C ASP A 126 13.67 -10.51 -5.76
N ASN A 127 14.22 -9.29 -5.81
CA ASN A 127 13.58 -8.17 -6.50
C ASN A 127 13.39 -8.44 -7.99
N THR A 128 14.42 -8.98 -8.66
CA THR A 128 14.30 -9.33 -10.09
C THR A 128 13.34 -10.50 -10.30
N LEU A 129 13.32 -11.49 -9.40
CA LEU A 129 12.40 -12.60 -9.44
C LEU A 129 10.96 -12.11 -9.28
N GLY A 130 10.69 -11.27 -8.28
CA GLY A 130 9.39 -10.66 -8.06
C GLY A 130 8.93 -9.83 -9.26
N ALA A 131 9.84 -9.11 -9.93
CA ALA A 131 9.53 -8.40 -11.18
C ALA A 131 9.14 -9.35 -12.31
N ARG A 132 9.84 -10.49 -12.48
CA ARG A 132 9.47 -11.52 -13.46
C ARG A 132 8.12 -12.17 -13.14
N VAL A 133 7.84 -12.44 -11.87
CA VAL A 133 6.54 -12.95 -11.42
C VAL A 133 5.43 -11.95 -11.72
N ARG A 134 5.60 -10.68 -11.35
CA ARG A 134 4.65 -9.62 -11.70
C ARG A 134 4.43 -9.52 -13.21
N ALA A 135 5.49 -9.58 -14.02
CA ALA A 135 5.36 -9.58 -15.48
C ALA A 135 4.56 -10.79 -16.01
N ALA A 136 4.74 -11.99 -15.43
CA ALA A 136 3.97 -13.17 -15.81
C ALA A 136 2.47 -13.01 -15.51
N PHE A 137 2.12 -12.35 -14.40
CA PHE A 137 0.73 -12.05 -14.07
C PHE A 137 0.11 -11.00 -15.00
N VAL A 138 0.88 -9.99 -15.45
CA VAL A 138 0.39 -8.99 -16.43
C VAL A 138 -0.04 -9.64 -17.74
N ASN A 139 0.62 -10.72 -18.15
CA ASN A 139 0.28 -11.45 -19.36
C ASN A 139 -0.94 -12.39 -19.20
N THR A 140 -1.54 -12.47 -18.01
CA THR A 140 -2.65 -13.37 -17.68
C THR A 140 -3.97 -12.61 -17.64
N ARG A 141 -4.85 -12.84 -18.62
CA ARG A 141 -6.17 -12.15 -18.71
C ARG A 141 -7.21 -12.64 -17.71
N GLU A 142 -6.97 -13.77 -17.04
CA GLU A 142 -7.93 -14.43 -16.16
C GLU A 142 -7.92 -13.89 -14.72
N ILE A 143 -6.93 -13.07 -14.36
CA ILE A 143 -6.79 -12.48 -13.02
C ILE A 143 -6.62 -10.97 -13.19
N ALA A 144 -7.41 -10.18 -12.46
CA ALA A 144 -7.15 -8.75 -12.38
C ALA A 144 -5.82 -8.55 -11.62
N PHE A 145 -4.78 -8.07 -12.30
CA PHE A 145 -3.43 -7.90 -11.73
C PHE A 145 -3.42 -7.11 -10.41
N ASN A 146 -4.32 -6.12 -10.27
CA ASN A 146 -4.48 -5.30 -9.07
C ASN A 146 -5.22 -6.00 -7.91
N SER A 147 -5.71 -7.22 -8.09
CA SER A 147 -6.44 -7.97 -7.07
C SER A 147 -5.55 -8.86 -6.21
N VAL A 148 -4.31 -9.13 -6.66
CA VAL A 148 -3.34 -9.99 -5.98
C VAL A 148 -2.12 -9.17 -5.61
N ASP A 149 -1.77 -9.17 -4.32
CA ASP A 149 -0.49 -8.68 -3.86
C ASP A 149 0.54 -9.83 -3.91
N ILE A 150 1.73 -9.52 -4.43
CA ILE A 150 2.78 -10.50 -4.73
C ILE A 150 4.03 -10.08 -3.98
N ILE A 151 4.33 -10.84 -2.92
CA ILE A 151 5.52 -10.66 -2.09
C ILE A 151 6.52 -11.74 -2.46
N THR A 152 7.80 -11.39 -2.55
CA THR A 152 8.89 -12.31 -2.89
C THR A 152 9.96 -12.19 -1.83
N GLU A 153 10.29 -13.31 -1.19
CA GLU A 153 11.32 -13.39 -0.16
C GLU A 153 11.98 -14.76 -0.26
N ARG A 154 13.31 -14.79 -0.36
CA ARG A 154 14.11 -16.03 -0.46
C ARG A 154 13.61 -16.99 -1.54
N ARG A 155 13.29 -16.46 -2.72
CA ARG A 155 12.68 -17.21 -3.84
C ARG A 155 11.34 -17.90 -3.53
N VAL A 156 10.70 -17.58 -2.41
CA VAL A 156 9.32 -17.96 -2.08
C VAL A 156 8.39 -16.83 -2.48
N ILE A 157 7.30 -17.18 -3.16
CA ILE A 157 6.26 -16.23 -3.58
C ILE A 157 5.07 -16.36 -2.65
N TYR A 158 4.74 -15.29 -1.94
CA TYR A 158 3.54 -15.20 -1.14
C TYR A 158 2.50 -14.42 -1.92
N LEU A 159 1.34 -15.06 -2.12
CA LEU A 159 0.23 -14.47 -2.88
C LEU A 159 -0.91 -14.12 -1.92
N MET A 160 -1.22 -12.83 -1.80
CA MET A 160 -2.28 -12.29 -0.94
C MET A 160 -3.36 -11.63 -1.78
N GLY A 161 -4.60 -11.59 -1.30
CA GLY A 161 -5.70 -11.01 -2.07
C GLY A 161 -7.06 -11.62 -1.76
N ALA A 162 -8.13 -10.94 -2.14
CA ALA A 162 -9.49 -11.47 -2.13
C ALA A 162 -9.80 -12.04 -3.51
N VAL A 163 -9.89 -13.37 -3.61
CA VAL A 163 -10.00 -14.09 -4.87
C VAL A 163 -10.97 -15.26 -4.76
N THR A 164 -11.47 -15.72 -5.90
CA THR A 164 -12.17 -17.00 -6.00
C THR A 164 -11.17 -18.16 -5.95
N GLN A 165 -11.66 -19.37 -5.68
CA GLN A 165 -10.82 -20.57 -5.70
C GLN A 165 -10.11 -20.76 -7.06
N LYS A 166 -10.83 -20.52 -8.17
CA LYS A 166 -10.27 -20.60 -9.52
C LYS A 166 -9.15 -19.59 -9.73
N GLU A 167 -9.36 -18.32 -9.35
CA GLU A 167 -8.33 -17.28 -9.44
C GLU A 167 -7.11 -17.61 -8.57
N ALA A 168 -7.31 -18.16 -7.37
CA ALA A 168 -6.22 -18.57 -6.48
C ALA A 168 -5.34 -19.67 -7.11
N ASP A 169 -5.96 -20.66 -7.77
CA ASP A 169 -5.25 -21.76 -8.40
C ASP A 169 -4.53 -21.31 -9.69
N VAL A 170 -5.16 -20.45 -10.49
CA VAL A 170 -4.49 -19.83 -11.65
C VAL A 170 -3.31 -18.98 -11.19
N ALA A 171 -3.47 -18.17 -10.14
CA ALA A 171 -2.40 -17.32 -9.61
C ALA A 171 -1.19 -18.16 -9.16
N ALA A 172 -1.46 -19.24 -8.43
CA ALA A 172 -0.40 -20.16 -8.00
C ALA A 172 0.30 -20.82 -9.18
N HIS A 173 -0.45 -21.27 -10.20
CA HIS A 173 0.11 -21.88 -11.41
C HIS A 173 0.96 -20.90 -12.23
N VAL A 174 0.56 -19.63 -12.33
CA VAL A 174 1.34 -18.61 -13.03
C VAL A 174 2.63 -18.34 -12.27
N ALA A 175 2.56 -18.14 -10.96
CA ALA A 175 3.75 -17.91 -10.12
C ALA A 175 4.73 -19.09 -10.19
N SER A 176 4.24 -20.33 -10.06
CA SER A 176 5.09 -21.53 -9.99
C SER A 176 5.82 -21.85 -11.31
N ARG A 177 5.37 -21.29 -12.43
CA ARG A 177 6.02 -21.48 -13.75
C ARG A 177 7.17 -20.53 -14.00
N VAL A 178 7.37 -19.53 -13.15
CA VAL A 178 8.46 -18.57 -13.30
C VAL A 178 9.77 -19.19 -12.83
N THR A 179 10.76 -19.22 -13.73
CA THR A 179 12.09 -19.75 -13.42
C THR A 179 12.72 -19.05 -12.22
N GLY A 180 13.16 -19.85 -11.26
CA GLY A 180 13.78 -19.39 -10.02
C GLY A 180 12.84 -19.36 -8.81
N VAL A 181 11.54 -19.53 -8.99
CA VAL A 181 10.60 -19.73 -7.88
C VAL A 181 10.85 -21.10 -7.23
N GLN A 182 11.03 -21.13 -5.91
CA GLN A 182 11.21 -22.36 -5.14
C GLN A 182 9.91 -22.86 -4.53
N GLN A 183 9.06 -21.94 -4.07
CA GLN A 183 7.80 -22.27 -3.41
C GLN A 183 6.78 -21.16 -3.67
N VAL A 184 5.50 -21.54 -3.72
CA VAL A 184 4.38 -20.60 -3.78
C VAL A 184 3.47 -20.85 -2.59
N VAL A 185 3.24 -19.83 -1.77
CA VAL A 185 2.37 -19.86 -0.61
C VAL A 185 1.11 -19.05 -0.90
N LYS A 186 -0.04 -19.72 -0.87
CA LYS A 186 -1.35 -19.11 -1.10
C LYS A 186 -1.88 -18.54 0.22
N LEU A 187 -1.88 -17.22 0.37
CA LEU A 187 -2.37 -16.49 1.55
C LEU A 187 -3.68 -15.72 1.26
N PHE A 188 -4.43 -16.19 0.26
CA PHE A 188 -5.66 -15.59 -0.20
C PHE A 188 -6.79 -15.65 0.83
N ASP A 189 -7.67 -14.65 0.78
CA ASP A 189 -9.02 -14.76 1.32
C ASP A 189 -9.94 -15.30 0.23
N VAL A 190 -10.24 -16.59 0.32
CA VAL A 190 -11.08 -17.28 -0.67
C VAL A 190 -12.54 -17.06 -0.34
N ALA A 191 -13.26 -16.34 -1.20
CA ALA A 191 -14.68 -16.08 -1.05
C ALA A 191 -15.47 -16.42 -2.32
N SER A 192 -16.80 -16.42 -2.22
CA SER A 192 -17.68 -16.60 -3.38
C SER A 192 -17.46 -15.51 -4.43
N ALA A 193 -17.68 -15.82 -5.72
CA ALA A 193 -17.43 -14.87 -6.82
C ALA A 193 -18.20 -13.54 -6.64
N ASP A 194 -19.44 -13.62 -6.16
CA ASP A 194 -20.28 -12.45 -5.91
C ASP A 194 -19.77 -11.62 -4.73
N GLU A 195 -19.17 -12.24 -3.73
CA GLU A 195 -18.57 -11.54 -2.61
C GLU A 195 -17.24 -10.88 -2.97
N VAL A 196 -16.38 -11.57 -3.71
CA VAL A 196 -15.15 -11.00 -4.27
C VAL A 196 -15.48 -9.80 -5.15
N ASN A 197 -16.50 -9.91 -6.01
CA ASN A 197 -16.93 -8.81 -6.86
C ASN A 197 -17.56 -7.67 -6.05
N ARG A 198 -18.39 -7.95 -5.04
CA ARG A 198 -18.91 -6.92 -4.13
C ARG A 198 -17.82 -6.19 -3.36
N ARG A 199 -16.75 -6.87 -2.93
CA ARG A 199 -15.60 -6.21 -2.27
C ARG A 199 -14.81 -5.34 -3.26
N ARG A 200 -14.66 -5.79 -4.51
CA ARG A 200 -14.06 -5.00 -5.61
C ARG A 200 -14.90 -3.75 -5.95
N VAL A 201 -16.23 -3.87 -5.92
CA VAL A 201 -17.16 -2.78 -6.28
C VAL A 201 -17.48 -1.85 -5.10
N GLY A 202 -17.52 -2.39 -3.87
CA GLY A 202 -17.73 -1.66 -2.62
C GLY A 202 -16.57 -0.75 -2.21
N ALA A 203 -15.41 -0.90 -2.87
CA ALA A 203 -14.46 0.17 -3.05
C ALA A 203 -14.99 1.22 -4.03
N ALA A 204 -16.03 1.94 -3.62
CA ALA A 204 -16.60 3.03 -4.41
C ALA A 204 -15.50 4.07 -4.74
N PRO A 205 -15.52 4.68 -5.94
CA PRO A 205 -14.68 5.85 -6.22
C PRO A 205 -14.94 6.92 -5.15
N PRO A 206 -13.94 7.78 -4.80
CA PRO A 206 -14.25 8.97 -4.02
C PRO A 206 -15.42 9.71 -4.68
N PRO A 207 -16.34 10.31 -3.90
CA PRO A 207 -17.39 11.14 -4.48
C PRO A 207 -16.76 12.11 -5.47
N ALA A 208 -17.37 12.26 -6.66
CA ALA A 208 -16.96 13.31 -7.59
C ALA A 208 -16.82 14.63 -6.82
N PRO A 209 -15.82 15.48 -7.12
CA PRO A 209 -15.71 16.79 -6.49
C PRO A 209 -17.08 17.46 -6.53
N GLN A 210 -17.68 17.64 -5.37
CA GLN A 210 -18.96 18.32 -5.29
C GLN A 210 -18.72 19.72 -5.87
N ALA A 211 -19.54 20.10 -6.86
CA ALA A 211 -19.52 21.46 -7.36
C ALA A 211 -19.59 22.41 -6.16
N PRO A 212 -18.85 23.54 -6.16
CA PRO A 212 -18.91 24.51 -5.08
C PRO A 212 -20.38 24.80 -4.75
N ASN A 213 -20.77 24.61 -3.48
CA ASN A 213 -22.11 24.93 -3.04
C ASN A 213 -22.47 26.34 -3.54
N PRO A 214 -23.63 26.54 -4.19
CA PRO A 214 -24.04 27.88 -4.56
C PRO A 214 -24.06 28.73 -3.29
N ALA A 215 -23.44 29.92 -3.37
CA ALA A 215 -23.30 30.83 -2.26
C ALA A 215 -24.65 31.02 -1.55
N PRO A 216 -24.67 31.13 -0.21
CA PRO A 216 -25.91 31.37 0.53
C PRO A 216 -26.66 32.56 -0.05
N ALA A 217 -27.94 32.37 -0.38
CA ALA A 217 -28.80 33.46 -0.83
C ALA A 217 -28.86 34.55 0.26
N PRO A 218 -28.91 35.84 -0.13
CA PRO A 218 -28.95 36.94 0.84
C PRO A 218 -30.20 36.82 1.72
N ILE A 219 -29.97 36.80 3.03
CA ILE A 219 -31.02 36.85 4.05
C ILE A 219 -31.84 38.14 3.88
N THR A 220 -33.09 37.99 3.43
CA THR A 220 -34.06 39.09 3.43
C THR A 220 -34.67 39.15 4.82
N THR A 221 -34.21 40.08 5.65
CA THR A 221 -34.80 40.37 6.96
C THR A 221 -36.14 41.06 6.76
N THR A 222 -37.24 40.33 6.92
CA THR A 222 -38.56 40.93 7.17
C THR A 222 -38.67 41.33 8.64
N PRO A 223 -39.13 42.56 8.96
CA PRO A 223 -39.32 42.98 10.35
C PRO A 223 -40.56 42.32 10.94
N VAL A 224 -40.41 41.70 12.11
CA VAL A 224 -41.50 41.20 12.95
C VAL A 224 -42.11 42.36 13.73
N THR A 225 -43.39 42.65 13.47
CA THR A 225 -44.19 43.61 14.25
C THR A 225 -44.69 42.93 15.52
N THR A 226 -44.19 43.35 16.67
CA THR A 226 -44.65 42.92 18.00
C THR A 226 -45.94 43.66 18.38
N THR A 227 -47.06 42.94 18.48
CA THR A 227 -48.31 43.46 19.05
C THR A 227 -48.34 43.18 20.56
N GLN A 228 -48.23 44.24 21.37
CA GLN A 228 -48.42 44.16 22.83
C GLN A 228 -49.91 44.00 23.18
N GLY A 229 -50.24 42.94 23.94
CA GLY A 229 -51.55 42.73 24.54
C GLY A 229 -51.61 43.28 25.96
N THR A 230 -52.56 44.17 26.20
CA THR A 230 -52.84 44.90 27.44
C THR A 230 -53.62 44.03 28.43
N SER A 231 -53.15 43.89 29.67
CA SER A 231 -53.90 43.28 30.78
C SER A 231 -54.34 44.35 31.78
N THR A 232 -55.65 44.56 31.92
CA THR A 232 -56.30 45.43 32.92
C THR A 232 -56.70 44.60 34.15
N PRO A 233 -56.44 45.05 35.40
CA PRO A 233 -56.85 44.32 36.60
C PRO A 233 -58.24 44.71 37.10
N ALA A 234 -58.97 43.73 37.66
CA ALA A 234 -60.31 43.87 38.24
C ALA A 234 -60.27 44.35 39.71
N ALA A 235 -61.25 45.17 40.10
CA ALA A 235 -61.45 45.69 41.45
C ALA A 235 -62.41 44.79 42.28
N PRO A 236 -62.23 44.68 43.62
CA PRO A 236 -63.14 43.94 44.49
C PRO A 236 -64.29 44.81 45.02
N ARG A 237 -65.33 44.14 45.50
CA ARG A 237 -66.56 44.70 46.10
C ARG A 237 -66.55 44.51 47.61
#